data_AF-A0A075I9P6-F1
#
_entry.id   AF-A0A075I9P6-F1
#
_cell.length_a   1.000
_cell.length_b   1.000
_cell.length_c   1.000
_cell.angle_alpha   90.00
_cell.angle_beta   90.00
_cell.angle_gamma   90.00
#
_symmetry.space_group_name_H-M   'P 1'
#
loop_
_entity.id
_entity.type
_entity.pdbx_description
1 polymer ?
#
loop_
_entity_poly.entity_id
_entity_poly.type
_entity_poly.pdbx_seq_one_letter_code
_entity_poly.pdbx_strand_id
1 'polypeptide(L)'
;MGKKLGQLLGPRGKMPTPVPFNAPIESFLERFRSSVKIKAKGSLSMSCKIGEENMDDADLAANANAVVTTIEKILPSGSKNVKQIMFKTTMGKAIRVEQVKK
;
A
#
# COMPACT_ATOMS: atom_id res chain seq x y z
N MET A 1 13.95 -18.08 16.04
CA MET A 1 12.84 -17.17 15.63
C MET A 1 11.62 -17.91 15.05
N GLY A 2 11.77 -18.75 14.03
CA GLY A 2 10.63 -19.46 13.40
C GLY A 2 9.80 -20.37 14.33
N LYS A 3 10.44 -21.07 15.27
CA LYS A 3 9.75 -22.03 16.17
C LYS A 3 8.83 -21.40 17.23
N LYS A 4 9.16 -20.21 17.75
CA LYS A 4 8.36 -19.52 18.80
C LYS A 4 7.47 -18.42 18.23
N LEU A 5 8.00 -17.58 17.35
CA LEU A 5 7.27 -16.43 16.81
C LEU A 5 6.65 -16.71 15.42
N GLY A 6 7.04 -17.79 14.75
CA GLY A 6 6.51 -18.13 13.43
C GLY A 6 5.03 -18.51 13.45
N GLN A 7 4.57 -19.21 14.49
CA GLN A 7 3.15 -19.57 14.63
C GLN A 7 2.25 -18.34 14.74
N LEU A 8 2.72 -17.27 15.40
CA LEU A 8 1.95 -16.05 15.59
C LEU A 8 2.11 -15.05 14.44
N LEU A 9 3.34 -14.82 13.97
CA LEU A 9 3.65 -13.78 12.97
C LEU A 9 3.43 -14.25 11.53
N GLY A 10 3.43 -15.56 11.28
CA GLY A 10 3.20 -16.14 9.96
C GLY A 10 1.81 -15.81 9.41
N PRO A 11 0.70 -16.19 10.09
CA PRO A 11 -0.66 -15.87 9.63
C PRO A 11 -0.91 -14.36 9.50
N ARG A 12 -0.23 -13.55 10.33
CA ARG A 12 -0.33 -12.08 10.31
C ARG A 12 0.49 -11.43 9.20
N GLY A 13 1.34 -12.19 8.48
CA GLY A 13 2.20 -11.66 7.42
C GLY A 13 3.25 -10.66 7.92
N LYS A 14 3.61 -10.73 9.20
CA LYS A 14 4.60 -9.86 9.87
C LYS A 14 5.92 -10.59 10.15
N MET A 15 6.27 -11.56 9.31
CA MET A 15 7.52 -12.28 9.45
C MET A 15 8.70 -11.32 9.19
N PRO A 16 9.72 -11.27 10.06
CA PRO A 16 10.88 -10.41 9.86
C PRO A 16 11.64 -10.80 8.59
N THR A 17 12.01 -9.82 7.78
CA THR A 17 12.93 -10.02 6.66
C THR A 17 14.36 -10.09 7.20
N PRO A 18 15.13 -11.15 6.90
CA PRO A 18 16.53 -11.24 7.32
C PRO A 18 17.35 -10.09 6.72
N VAL A 19 18.08 -9.37 7.56
CA VAL A 19 19.04 -8.34 7.13
C VAL A 19 20.46 -8.91 7.19
N PRO A 20 21.32 -8.67 6.18
CA PRO A 20 22.71 -9.07 6.26
C PRO A 20 23.48 -8.21 7.27
N PHE A 21 24.50 -8.78 7.91
CA PHE A 21 25.24 -8.16 9.02
C PHE A 21 25.93 -6.83 8.66
N ASN A 22 26.21 -6.59 7.38
CA ASN A 22 26.92 -5.40 6.89
C ASN A 22 25.99 -4.35 6.23
N ALA A 23 24.68 -4.47 6.38
CA ALA A 23 23.73 -3.60 5.71
C ALA A 23 23.50 -2.29 6.49
N PRO A 24 23.43 -1.12 5.83
CA PRO A 24 23.12 0.14 6.51
C PRO A 24 21.64 0.17 6.93
N ILE A 25 21.40 -0.06 8.23
CA ILE A 25 20.07 -0.21 8.83
C ILE A 25 19.22 1.06 8.65
N GLU A 26 19.83 2.24 8.69
CA GLU A 26 19.15 3.53 8.57
C GLU A 26 18.38 3.66 7.24
N SER A 27 19.00 3.25 6.13
CA SER A 27 18.37 3.29 4.81
C SER A 27 17.13 2.39 4.70
N PHE A 28 17.11 1.26 5.42
CA PHE A 28 15.94 0.39 5.48
C PHE A 28 14.84 1.01 6.34
N LEU A 29 15.19 1.64 7.46
CA LEU A 29 14.21 2.28 8.34
C LEU A 29 13.48 3.42 7.65
N GLU A 30 14.19 4.27 6.91
CA GLU A 30 13.58 5.37 6.15
C GLU A 30 12.59 4.85 5.11
N ARG A 31 12.97 3.82 4.37
CA ARG A 31 12.10 3.16 3.38
C ARG A 31 10.86 2.55 4.03
N PHE A 32 11.03 1.84 5.15
CA PHE A 32 9.90 1.20 5.82
C PHE A 32 8.93 2.20 6.46
N ARG A 33 9.39 3.39 6.85
CA ARG A 33 8.53 4.46 7.38
C ARG A 33 7.58 5.05 6.33
N SER A 34 8.05 5.23 5.10
CA SER A 34 7.25 5.80 4.01
C SER A 34 6.47 4.75 3.20
N SER A 35 6.88 3.47 3.26
CA SER A 35 6.24 2.41 2.48
C SER A 35 4.93 1.92 3.09
N VAL A 36 3.94 1.64 2.24
CA VAL A 36 2.74 0.89 2.61
C VAL A 36 2.68 -0.42 1.86
N LYS A 37 2.35 -1.51 2.56
CA LYS A 37 2.24 -2.85 1.98
C LYS A 37 0.80 -3.18 1.64
N ILE A 38 0.52 -3.41 0.37
CA ILE A 38 -0.80 -3.80 -0.13
C ILE A 38 -0.77 -5.26 -0.56
N LYS A 39 -1.78 -6.05 -0.16
CA LYS A 39 -1.92 -7.46 -0.57
C LYS A 39 -3.38 -7.78 -0.88
N ALA A 40 -3.63 -8.27 -2.08
CA ALA A 40 -4.89 -8.90 -2.45
C ALA A 40 -4.91 -10.34 -1.91
N LYS A 41 -5.76 -10.65 -0.92
CA LYS A 41 -5.90 -12.00 -0.35
C LYS A 41 -7.02 -12.76 -1.07
N GLY A 42 -6.81 -13.08 -2.35
CA GLY A 42 -7.76 -13.84 -3.18
C GLY A 42 -9.00 -13.04 -3.63
N SER A 43 -9.20 -11.83 -3.10
CA SER A 43 -10.23 -10.90 -3.57
C SER A 43 -9.66 -9.89 -4.57
N LEU A 44 -10.53 -9.41 -5.46
CA LEU A 44 -10.24 -8.34 -6.42
C LEU A 44 -10.27 -6.93 -5.80
N SER A 45 -10.41 -6.85 -4.46
CA SER A 45 -10.48 -5.60 -3.71
C SER A 45 -9.24 -5.44 -2.85
N MET A 46 -8.60 -4.28 -2.94
CA MET A 46 -7.47 -3.89 -2.09
C MET A 46 -7.70 -2.48 -1.55
N SER A 47 -7.24 -2.23 -0.34
CA SER A 47 -7.34 -0.93 0.33
C SER A 47 -6.01 -0.56 0.97
N CYS A 48 -5.73 0.74 1.00
CA CYS A 48 -4.48 1.31 1.50
C CYS A 48 -4.77 2.66 2.17
N LYS A 49 -3.97 3.01 3.19
CA LYS A 49 -3.92 4.37 3.73
C LYS A 49 -3.03 5.22 2.83
N ILE A 50 -3.49 6.40 2.44
CA ILE A 50 -2.78 7.33 1.56
C ILE A 50 -2.22 8.53 2.36
N GLY A 51 -2.84 8.87 3.49
CA GLY A 51 -2.38 9.93 4.39
C GLY A 51 -3.33 10.17 5.56
N GLU A 52 -3.23 11.36 6.14
CA GLU A 52 -4.06 11.86 7.24
C GLU A 52 -4.71 13.20 6.85
N GLU A 53 -5.78 13.59 7.55
CA GLU A 53 -6.53 14.82 7.27
C GLU A 53 -5.73 16.10 7.53
N ASN A 54 -4.63 16.01 8.29
CA ASN A 54 -3.75 17.15 8.57
C ASN A 54 -2.70 17.40 7.47
N MET A 55 -2.64 16.56 6.43
CA MET A 55 -1.70 16.73 5.31
C MET A 55 -2.30 17.63 4.23
N ASP A 56 -1.43 18.24 3.41
CA ASP A 56 -1.87 19.06 2.28
C ASP A 56 -2.49 18.19 1.17
N ASP A 57 -3.45 18.77 0.46
CA ASP A 57 -4.21 18.09 -0.60
C ASP A 57 -3.30 17.72 -1.78
N ALA A 58 -2.27 18.53 -2.06
CA ALA A 58 -1.29 18.25 -3.11
C ALA A 58 -0.48 16.98 -2.82
N ASP A 59 -0.03 16.81 -1.58
CA ASP A 59 0.72 15.64 -1.13
C ASP A 59 -0.16 14.38 -1.12
N LEU A 60 -1.43 14.51 -0.71
CA LEU A 60 -2.40 13.42 -0.75
C LEU A 60 -2.66 12.95 -2.19
N ALA A 61 -2.79 13.87 -3.14
CA ALA A 61 -2.96 13.56 -4.55
C ALA A 61 -1.72 12.87 -5.13
N ALA A 62 -0.51 13.35 -4.79
CA ALA A 62 0.74 12.73 -5.20
C ALA A 62 0.85 11.28 -4.69
N ASN A 63 0.52 11.04 -3.42
CA ASN A 63 0.51 9.71 -2.82
C ASN A 63 -0.53 8.78 -3.48
N ALA A 64 -1.72 9.29 -3.78
CA ALA A 64 -2.75 8.52 -4.48
C ALA A 64 -2.27 8.09 -5.88
N ASN A 65 -1.64 8.99 -6.63
CA ASN A 65 -1.08 8.69 -7.95
C ASN A 65 0.06 7.67 -7.87
N ALA A 66 0.92 7.74 -6.85
CA ALA A 66 1.98 6.75 -6.63
C ALA A 66 1.40 5.34 -6.38
N VAL A 67 0.31 5.23 -5.62
CA VAL A 67 -0.37 3.95 -5.39
C VAL A 67 -1.02 3.42 -6.67
N VAL A 68 -1.70 4.26 -7.45
CA VAL A 68 -2.35 3.81 -8.69
C VAL A 68 -1.31 3.34 -9.71
N THR A 69 -0.26 4.11 -9.94
CA THR A 69 0.81 3.77 -10.91
C THR A 69 1.57 2.50 -10.54
N THR A 70 1.79 2.24 -9.24
CA THR A 70 2.42 0.99 -8.80
C THR A 70 1.52 -0.22 -9.02
N ILE A 71 0.20 -0.08 -8.82
CA ILE A 71 -0.77 -1.14 -9.08
C ILE A 71 -0.86 -1.45 -10.58
N GLU A 72 -0.89 -0.42 -11.42
CA GLU A 72 -0.94 -0.58 -12.88
C GLU A 72 0.28 -1.35 -13.42
N LYS A 73 1.47 -1.13 -12.84
CA LYS A 73 2.70 -1.85 -13.24
C LYS A 73 2.70 -3.33 -12.86
N ILE A 74 2.01 -3.71 -11.80
CA ILE A 74 1.97 -5.10 -11.31
C ILE A 74 0.93 -5.92 -12.09
N LEU A 75 -0.13 -5.28 -12.58
CA LEU A 75 -1.22 -5.95 -13.26
C LEU A 75 -0.88 -6.25 -14.74
N PRO A 76 -1.10 -7.48 -15.24
CA PRO A 76 -0.73 -7.88 -16.60
C PRO A 76 -1.49 -7.12 -17.69
N SER A 77 -2.70 -6.63 -17.37
CA SER A 77 -3.53 -5.82 -18.28
C SER A 77 -3.64 -4.35 -17.87
N GLY A 78 -2.78 -3.90 -16.95
CA GLY A 78 -2.68 -2.51 -16.47
C GLY A 78 -4.03 -1.90 -16.08
N SER A 79 -4.30 -0.70 -16.62
CA SER A 79 -5.49 0.11 -16.33
C SER A 79 -6.82 -0.55 -16.73
N LYS A 80 -6.81 -1.50 -17.68
CA LYS A 80 -8.04 -2.21 -18.10
C LYS A 80 -8.58 -3.16 -17.01
N ASN A 81 -7.73 -3.57 -16.07
CA ASN A 81 -8.14 -4.45 -14.98
C ASN A 81 -8.68 -3.69 -13.76
N VAL A 82 -8.65 -2.34 -13.78
CA VAL A 82 -9.12 -1.49 -12.70
C VAL A 82 -10.57 -1.08 -12.98
N LYS A 83 -11.52 -1.69 -12.27
CA LYS A 83 -12.95 -1.41 -12.45
C LYS A 83 -13.39 -0.06 -11.86
N GLN A 84 -12.94 0.25 -10.64
CA GLN A 84 -13.31 1.48 -9.92
C GLN A 84 -12.25 1.83 -8.89
N ILE A 85 -12.03 3.13 -8.69
CA ILE A 85 -11.20 3.68 -7.61
C ILE A 85 -12.12 4.48 -6.70
N MET A 86 -12.01 4.24 -5.40
CA MET A 86 -12.84 4.89 -4.38
C MET A 86 -11.94 5.43 -3.27
N PHE A 87 -12.19 6.67 -2.86
CA PHE A 87 -11.55 7.28 -1.71
C PHE A 87 -12.60 7.49 -0.62
N LYS A 88 -12.21 7.24 0.63
CA LYS A 88 -13.02 7.57 1.80
C LYS A 88 -12.11 8.06 2.91
N THR A 89 -12.61 8.95 3.75
CA THR A 89 -12.00 9.23 5.05
C THR A 89 -12.44 8.15 6.05
N THR A 90 -11.88 8.18 7.26
CA THR A 90 -12.16 7.15 8.29
C THR A 90 -13.65 7.04 8.61
N MET A 91 -14.36 8.17 8.66
CA MET A 91 -15.79 8.26 8.99
C MET A 91 -16.65 8.83 7.85
N GLY A 92 -16.05 9.29 6.76
CA GLY A 92 -16.76 9.92 5.65
C GLY A 92 -17.37 8.92 4.66
N LYS A 93 -18.23 9.45 3.79
CA LYS A 93 -18.81 8.69 2.68
C LYS A 93 -17.74 8.39 1.64
N ALA A 94 -17.89 7.25 0.97
CA ALA A 94 -17.00 6.88 -0.13
C ALA A 94 -17.33 7.70 -1.38
N ILE A 95 -16.32 8.37 -1.93
CA ILE A 95 -16.39 9.12 -3.17
C ILE A 95 -15.77 8.24 -4.26
N ARG A 96 -16.55 7.97 -5.31
CA ARG A 96 -16.06 7.32 -6.52
C ARG A 96 -15.37 8.36 -7.37
N VAL A 97 -14.16 8.04 -7.84
CA VAL A 97 -13.50 8.87 -8.84
C VAL A 97 -13.90 8.33 -10.19
N GLU A 98 -14.71 9.11 -10.91
CA GLU A 98 -14.89 8.89 -12.33
C GLU A 98 -13.58 9.25 -13.02
N GLN A 99 -12.96 8.28 -13.68
CA GLN A 99 -11.73 8.52 -14.42
C GLN A 99 -12.02 9.55 -15.51
N VAL A 100 -11.63 10.82 -15.28
CA VAL A 100 -11.42 11.77 -16.37
C VAL A 100 -10.17 11.29 -17.09
N LYS A 101 -10.37 10.42 -18.08
CA LYS A 101 -9.32 10.05 -19.03
C LYS A 101 -8.73 11.35 -19.59
N LYS A 102 -7.43 11.56 -19.36
CA LYS A 102 -6.63 12.33 -20.30
C LYS A 102 -6.37 11.47 -21.53
#